data_AF-U7Q2V9-F1
#
_entry.id   AF-U7Q2V9-F1
#
_cell.length_a   1.000
_cell.length_b   1.000
_cell.length_c   1.000
_cell.angle_alpha   90.00
_cell.angle_beta   90.00
_cell.angle_gamma   90.00
#
_symmetry.space_group_name_H-M   'P 1'
#
loop_
_entity.id
_entity.type
_entity.pdbx_description
1 polymer ?
#
loop_
_entity_poly.entity_id
_entity_poly.type
_entity_poly.pdbx_seq_one_letter_code
_entity_poly.pdbx_strand_id
1 'polypeptide(L)'
;MTSSAASMPFIKNLASSDRKIRTAALDSLKGFLTAKYAASTNVPLTFHDAQKLWAGLFYALWMADRAPAQQRLCDELAGLPKAVKLPDAAVAAWLRAFWATMAREWTTGIDVLRMEKFMLLVRRVLGAQIAWMAGEETKEKQQTTADKKTSNKSKTSSKTAADSAARTLGLEILAQWPLNVDGEAEVEPAPSASGEGDEGDEEVSERPRKKSRKAVPTMHIPVGLTMHVVDIWVDEAEKQGLLATSESSEEQSVVDTSSLAYAMNELVVKLAAKTTAPAVRQRSREALTDDRLPWNRSAAEGQADGDGDDDKGDKANGDWDGFTD
;
A
#
# COMPACT_ATOMS: atom_id res chain seq x y z
N MET A 1 -21.23 -18.90 -22.77
CA MET A 1 -19.80 -18.96 -23.14
C MET A 1 -19.03 -19.26 -21.87
N THR A 2 -18.53 -20.49 -21.77
CA THR A 2 -17.85 -21.04 -20.60
C THR A 2 -16.57 -20.25 -20.31
N SER A 3 -16.46 -19.72 -19.11
CA SER A 3 -15.24 -19.09 -18.59
C SER A 3 -14.13 -20.14 -18.60
N SER A 4 -13.29 -20.13 -19.64
CA SER A 4 -11.99 -20.78 -19.58
C SER A 4 -11.22 -20.08 -18.47
N ALA A 5 -11.28 -20.64 -17.26
CA ALA A 5 -10.40 -20.27 -16.17
C ALA A 5 -8.99 -20.34 -16.75
N ALA A 6 -8.40 -19.17 -17.01
CA ALA A 6 -7.17 -19.07 -17.77
C ALA A 6 -6.13 -19.98 -17.13
N SER A 7 -5.81 -21.07 -17.82
CA SER A 7 -4.80 -22.00 -17.33
C SER A 7 -3.49 -21.22 -17.27
N MET A 8 -3.01 -20.98 -16.05
CA MET A 8 -1.75 -20.30 -15.77
C MET A 8 -0.75 -21.37 -15.28
N PRO A 9 -0.27 -22.27 -16.16
CA PRO A 9 0.52 -23.44 -15.75
C PRO A 9 1.85 -23.07 -15.09
N PHE A 10 2.40 -21.89 -15.43
CA PHE A 10 3.66 -21.39 -14.87
C PHE A 10 3.56 -21.03 -13.38
N ILE A 11 2.35 -20.85 -12.81
CA ILE A 11 2.20 -20.47 -11.39
C ILE A 11 2.85 -21.52 -10.47
N LYS A 12 2.69 -22.81 -10.77
CA LYS A 12 3.29 -23.88 -9.97
C LYS A 12 4.82 -23.81 -9.97
N ASN A 13 5.40 -23.35 -11.08
CA ASN A 13 6.85 -23.24 -11.25
C ASN A 13 7.44 -22.05 -10.47
N LEU A 14 6.63 -21.03 -10.12
CA LEU A 14 7.06 -19.93 -9.25
C LEU A 14 7.45 -20.42 -7.84
N ALA A 15 6.82 -21.49 -7.36
CA ALA A 15 7.11 -22.11 -6.07
C ALA A 15 8.18 -23.23 -6.14
N SER A 16 8.84 -23.41 -7.29
CA SER A 16 9.87 -24.45 -7.45
C SER A 16 11.07 -24.19 -6.54
N SER A 17 11.71 -25.24 -6.01
CA SER A 17 12.97 -25.13 -5.27
C SER A 17 14.16 -24.75 -6.19
N ASP A 18 14.09 -25.08 -7.47
CA ASP A 18 15.13 -24.71 -8.44
C ASP A 18 14.98 -23.25 -8.88
N ARG A 19 16.02 -22.46 -8.60
CA ARG A 19 16.12 -21.06 -9.00
C ARG A 19 15.92 -20.85 -10.50
N LYS A 20 16.47 -21.72 -11.36
CA LYS A 20 16.35 -21.57 -12.82
C LYS A 20 14.90 -21.70 -13.27
N ILE A 21 14.18 -22.68 -12.71
CA ILE A 21 12.76 -22.89 -12.98
C ILE A 21 11.94 -21.68 -12.51
N ARG A 22 12.21 -21.14 -11.31
CA ARG A 22 11.53 -19.94 -10.81
C ARG A 22 11.77 -18.73 -11.70
N THR A 23 13.02 -18.49 -12.12
CA THR A 23 13.35 -17.37 -13.01
C THR A 23 12.64 -17.49 -14.36
N ALA A 24 12.65 -18.67 -14.99
CA ALA A 24 11.91 -18.89 -16.23
C ALA A 24 10.38 -18.71 -16.07
N ALA A 25 9.83 -19.08 -14.90
CA ALA A 25 8.42 -18.86 -14.59
C ALA A 25 8.09 -17.37 -14.40
N LEU A 26 8.99 -16.57 -13.81
CA LEU A 26 8.83 -15.11 -13.71
C LEU A 26 8.86 -14.44 -15.08
N ASP A 27 9.74 -14.88 -15.98
CA ASP A 27 9.76 -14.36 -17.35
C ASP A 27 8.49 -14.76 -18.14
N SER A 28 8.00 -15.99 -17.92
CA SER A 28 6.72 -16.43 -18.46
C SER A 28 5.55 -15.60 -17.94
N LEU A 29 5.57 -15.22 -16.65
CA LEU A 29 4.58 -14.33 -16.04
C LEU A 29 4.60 -12.94 -16.69
N LYS A 30 5.79 -12.34 -16.89
CA LYS A 30 5.92 -11.04 -17.58
C LYS A 30 5.32 -11.08 -18.98
N GLY A 31 5.66 -12.12 -19.74
CA GLY A 31 5.11 -12.35 -21.08
C GLY A 31 3.60 -12.50 -21.05
N PHE A 32 3.07 -13.30 -20.12
CA PHE A 32 1.63 -13.49 -19.92
C PHE A 32 0.91 -12.19 -19.59
N LEU A 33 1.41 -11.40 -18.63
CA LEU A 33 0.80 -10.11 -18.25
C LEU A 33 0.81 -9.12 -19.41
N THR A 34 1.93 -9.04 -20.14
CA THR A 34 2.08 -8.15 -21.29
C THR A 34 1.08 -8.52 -22.40
N ALA A 35 1.06 -9.81 -22.80
CA ALA A 35 0.22 -10.28 -23.89
C ALA A 35 -1.28 -10.24 -23.55
N LYS A 36 -1.65 -10.58 -22.31
CA LYS A 36 -3.05 -10.74 -21.93
C LYS A 36 -3.70 -9.50 -21.35
N TYR A 37 -2.95 -8.58 -20.72
CA TYR A 37 -3.54 -7.45 -19.99
C TYR A 37 -2.96 -6.08 -20.35
N ALA A 38 -1.72 -6.00 -20.86
CA ALA A 38 -1.18 -4.73 -21.33
C ALA A 38 -1.58 -4.41 -22.77
N ALA A 39 -1.63 -5.43 -23.64
CA ALA A 39 -1.90 -5.27 -25.07
C ALA A 39 -3.41 -5.13 -25.39
N SER A 40 -4.07 -4.06 -24.90
CA SER A 40 -5.45 -3.64 -25.24
C SER A 40 -6.44 -4.78 -25.56
N THR A 41 -6.40 -5.84 -24.75
CA THR A 41 -7.33 -6.96 -24.82
C THR A 41 -8.60 -6.57 -24.06
N ASN A 42 -9.76 -7.01 -24.53
CA ASN A 42 -11.04 -6.76 -23.87
C ASN A 42 -11.22 -7.55 -22.54
N VAL A 43 -10.17 -8.22 -22.04
CA VAL A 43 -10.24 -9.08 -20.85
C VAL A 43 -9.53 -8.38 -19.69
N PRO A 44 -10.26 -7.85 -18.69
CA PRO A 44 -9.64 -7.22 -17.54
C PRO A 44 -8.92 -8.24 -16.66
N LEU A 45 -7.83 -7.84 -16.01
CA LEU A 45 -7.23 -8.61 -14.93
C LEU A 45 -8.19 -8.59 -13.74
N THR A 46 -8.80 -9.73 -13.43
CA THR A 46 -9.69 -9.87 -12.28
C THR A 46 -8.89 -9.94 -10.99
N PHE A 47 -9.52 -9.55 -9.87
CA PHE A 47 -8.94 -9.71 -8.53
C PHE A 47 -8.52 -11.16 -8.26
N HIS A 48 -9.39 -12.14 -8.58
CA HIS A 48 -9.13 -13.56 -8.35
C HIS A 48 -7.97 -14.10 -9.20
N ASP A 49 -7.82 -13.68 -10.48
CA ASP A 49 -6.67 -14.06 -11.29
C ASP A 49 -5.37 -13.47 -10.71
N ALA A 50 -5.41 -12.19 -10.30
CA ALA A 50 -4.27 -11.55 -9.64
C ALA A 50 -3.90 -12.22 -8.30
N GLN A 51 -4.89 -12.68 -7.52
CA GLN A 51 -4.65 -13.42 -6.28
C GLN A 51 -3.93 -14.75 -6.51
N LYS A 52 -4.29 -15.51 -7.56
CA LYS A 52 -3.57 -16.74 -7.93
C LYS A 52 -2.12 -16.48 -8.29
N LEU A 53 -1.85 -15.40 -9.02
CA LEU A 53 -0.51 -14.99 -9.38
C LEU A 53 0.31 -14.60 -8.14
N TRP A 54 -0.27 -13.77 -7.25
CA TRP A 54 0.38 -13.36 -6.02
C TRP A 54 0.65 -14.51 -5.05
N ALA A 55 -0.21 -15.54 -5.01
CA ALA A 55 0.09 -16.74 -4.25
C ALA A 55 1.38 -17.43 -4.74
N GLY A 56 1.56 -17.57 -6.06
CA GLY A 56 2.81 -18.09 -6.63
C GLY A 56 4.02 -17.19 -6.36
N LEU A 57 3.86 -15.88 -6.51
CA LEU A 57 4.92 -14.89 -6.27
C LEU A 57 5.37 -14.84 -4.80
N PHE A 58 4.44 -14.98 -3.86
CA PHE A 58 4.73 -15.12 -2.44
C PHE A 58 5.70 -16.28 -2.19
N TYR A 59 5.41 -17.46 -2.77
CA TYR A 59 6.29 -18.62 -2.65
C TYR A 59 7.59 -18.49 -3.46
N ALA A 60 7.62 -17.70 -4.53
CA ALA A 60 8.87 -17.38 -5.23
C ALA A 60 9.85 -16.63 -4.31
N LEU A 61 9.35 -15.64 -3.55
CA LEU A 61 10.13 -14.93 -2.54
C LEU A 61 10.43 -15.80 -1.31
N TRP A 62 9.49 -16.65 -0.90
CA TRP A 62 9.70 -17.64 0.15
C TRP A 62 10.94 -18.50 -0.09
N MET A 63 11.13 -18.98 -1.33
CA MET A 63 12.26 -19.81 -1.76
C MET A 63 13.55 -19.03 -2.06
N ALA A 64 13.56 -17.71 -1.89
CA ALA A 64 14.77 -16.89 -2.05
C ALA A 64 15.52 -16.77 -0.69
N ASP A 65 16.67 -17.42 -0.58
CA ASP A 65 17.43 -17.48 0.68
C ASP A 65 18.60 -16.48 0.77
N ARG A 66 19.15 -16.03 -0.37
CA ARG A 66 20.30 -15.12 -0.39
C ARG A 66 19.84 -13.67 -0.44
N ALA A 67 20.37 -12.82 0.44
CA ALA A 67 19.99 -11.41 0.54
C ALA A 67 20.03 -10.65 -0.81
N PRO A 68 21.07 -10.77 -1.68
CA PRO A 68 21.05 -10.10 -2.98
C PRO A 68 19.95 -10.59 -3.93
N ALA A 69 19.56 -11.87 -3.82
CA ALA A 69 18.47 -12.42 -4.62
C ALA A 69 17.10 -11.95 -4.10
N GLN A 70 16.94 -11.84 -2.78
CA GLN A 70 15.73 -11.31 -2.15
C GLN A 70 15.49 -9.86 -2.55
N GLN A 71 16.50 -8.99 -2.43
CA GLN A 71 16.39 -7.58 -2.78
C GLN A 71 15.98 -7.38 -4.25
N ARG A 72 16.69 -8.04 -5.17
CA ARG A 72 16.37 -7.98 -6.61
C ARG A 72 14.96 -8.45 -6.91
N LEU A 73 14.54 -9.55 -6.26
CA LEU A 73 13.19 -10.08 -6.46
C LEU A 73 12.14 -9.10 -5.91
N CYS A 74 12.35 -8.51 -4.72
CA CYS A 74 11.45 -7.49 -4.18
C CYS A 74 11.29 -6.30 -5.15
N ASP A 75 12.40 -5.80 -5.71
CA ASP A 75 12.38 -4.71 -6.70
C ASP A 75 11.65 -5.11 -7.99
N GLU A 76 11.89 -6.34 -8.49
CA GLU A 76 11.25 -6.88 -9.69
C GLU A 76 9.75 -7.06 -9.51
N LEU A 77 9.30 -7.61 -8.38
CA LEU A 77 7.88 -7.82 -8.08
C LEU A 77 7.13 -6.50 -7.90
N ALA A 78 7.73 -5.54 -7.20
CA ALA A 78 7.15 -4.21 -7.01
C ALA A 78 7.08 -3.42 -8.32
N GLY A 79 8.12 -3.50 -9.15
CA GLY A 79 8.19 -2.81 -10.44
C GLY A 79 7.37 -3.48 -11.56
N LEU A 80 6.85 -4.70 -11.34
CA LEU A 80 6.23 -5.51 -12.38
C LEU A 80 5.09 -4.79 -13.13
N PRO A 81 4.13 -4.13 -12.46
CA PRO A 81 3.03 -3.45 -13.17
C PRO A 81 3.52 -2.36 -14.12
N LYS A 82 4.54 -1.58 -13.69
CA LYS A 82 5.17 -0.55 -14.51
C LYS A 82 5.98 -1.16 -15.65
N ALA A 83 6.75 -2.21 -15.37
CA ALA A 83 7.62 -2.87 -16.34
C ALA A 83 6.84 -3.45 -17.53
N VAL A 84 5.66 -4.05 -17.26
CA VAL A 84 4.78 -4.61 -18.31
C VAL A 84 3.71 -3.63 -18.80
N LYS A 85 3.71 -2.38 -18.31
CA LYS A 85 2.78 -1.30 -18.68
C LYS A 85 1.30 -1.69 -18.52
N LEU A 86 0.93 -2.21 -17.34
CA LEU A 86 -0.47 -2.52 -17.05
C LEU A 86 -1.33 -1.24 -17.04
N PRO A 87 -2.57 -1.29 -17.56
CA PRO A 87 -3.53 -0.19 -17.42
C PRO A 87 -3.97 -0.04 -15.95
N ASP A 88 -4.39 1.16 -15.55
CA ASP A 88 -4.73 1.49 -14.16
C ASP A 88 -5.70 0.51 -13.48
N ALA A 89 -6.72 0.04 -14.20
CA ALA A 89 -7.66 -0.95 -13.67
C ALA A 89 -6.98 -2.29 -13.32
N ALA A 90 -6.02 -2.73 -14.14
CA ALA A 90 -5.24 -3.94 -13.88
C ALA A 90 -4.22 -3.72 -12.75
N VAL A 91 -3.60 -2.53 -12.67
CA VAL A 91 -2.74 -2.16 -11.54
C VAL A 91 -3.53 -2.19 -10.23
N ALA A 92 -4.75 -1.66 -10.23
CA ALA A 92 -5.63 -1.67 -9.06
C ALA A 92 -6.00 -3.09 -8.63
N ALA A 93 -6.39 -3.98 -9.56
CA ALA A 93 -6.64 -5.39 -9.25
C ALA A 93 -5.38 -6.11 -8.73
N TRP A 94 -4.23 -5.82 -9.32
CA TRP A 94 -2.93 -6.35 -8.91
C TRP A 94 -2.56 -5.95 -7.47
N LEU A 95 -2.73 -4.68 -7.11
CA LEU A 95 -2.44 -4.18 -5.77
C LEU A 95 -3.44 -4.67 -4.72
N ARG A 96 -4.75 -4.73 -5.04
CA ARG A 96 -5.73 -5.36 -4.14
C ARG A 96 -5.35 -6.80 -3.83
N ALA A 97 -4.96 -7.57 -4.83
CA ALA A 97 -4.53 -8.96 -4.66
C ALA A 97 -3.22 -9.10 -3.87
N PHE A 98 -2.29 -8.15 -4.03
CA PHE A 98 -1.08 -8.07 -3.21
C PHE A 98 -1.42 -7.93 -1.73
N TRP A 99 -2.20 -6.90 -1.37
CA TRP A 99 -2.56 -6.62 0.01
C TRP A 99 -3.38 -7.76 0.62
N ALA A 100 -4.29 -8.36 -0.15
CA ALA A 100 -5.02 -9.57 0.27
C ALA A 100 -4.11 -10.76 0.55
N THR A 101 -3.07 -10.94 -0.28
CA THR A 101 -2.09 -12.02 -0.07
C THR A 101 -1.25 -11.76 1.16
N MET A 102 -0.73 -10.53 1.33
CA MET A 102 0.05 -10.18 2.51
C MET A 102 -0.78 -10.30 3.79
N ALA A 103 -2.03 -9.82 3.80
CA ALA A 103 -2.91 -9.92 4.96
C ALA A 103 -3.20 -11.38 5.35
N ARG A 104 -3.43 -12.26 4.37
CA ARG A 104 -3.67 -13.69 4.63
C ARG A 104 -2.44 -14.40 5.20
N GLU A 105 -1.26 -14.13 4.66
CA GLU A 105 -0.04 -14.89 5.00
C GLU A 105 0.76 -14.28 6.16
N TRP A 106 0.48 -13.04 6.59
CA TRP A 106 1.35 -12.29 7.52
C TRP A 106 1.65 -13.01 8.84
N THR A 107 0.62 -13.61 9.45
CA THR A 107 0.71 -14.20 10.80
C THR A 107 0.89 -15.71 10.78
N THR A 108 0.27 -16.39 9.82
CA THR A 108 0.25 -17.85 9.72
C THR A 108 1.28 -18.39 8.73
N GLY A 109 1.61 -17.60 7.71
CA GLY A 109 2.44 -18.00 6.59
C GLY A 109 3.90 -17.60 6.74
N ILE A 110 4.24 -16.57 7.52
CA ILE A 110 5.61 -16.02 7.62
C ILE A 110 6.20 -16.26 9.01
N ASP A 111 7.26 -17.06 9.09
CA ASP A 111 8.06 -17.20 10.32
C ASP A 111 9.05 -16.03 10.51
N VAL A 112 9.53 -15.88 11.74
CA VAL A 112 10.41 -14.77 12.14
C VAL A 112 11.68 -14.68 11.29
N LEU A 113 12.27 -15.81 10.88
CA LEU A 113 13.51 -15.83 10.08
C LEU A 113 13.30 -15.36 8.63
N ARG A 114 12.05 -15.36 8.15
CA ARG A 114 11.69 -14.94 6.79
C ARG A 114 11.05 -13.55 6.75
N MET A 115 10.72 -12.97 7.90
CA MET A 115 9.97 -11.72 7.97
C MET A 115 10.64 -10.55 7.23
N GLU A 116 11.96 -10.39 7.36
CA GLU A 116 12.69 -9.24 6.81
C GLU A 116 12.48 -9.05 5.30
N LYS A 117 12.56 -10.11 4.50
CA LYS A 117 12.36 -10.03 3.05
C LYS A 117 10.91 -9.69 2.66
N PHE A 118 9.93 -10.10 3.46
CA PHE A 118 8.53 -9.74 3.22
C PHE A 118 8.23 -8.31 3.66
N MET A 119 8.85 -7.83 4.73
CA MET A 119 8.83 -6.40 5.11
C MET A 119 9.42 -5.53 4.01
N LEU A 120 10.55 -5.96 3.42
CA LEU A 120 11.16 -5.30 2.26
C LEU A 120 10.23 -5.32 1.04
N LEU A 121 9.56 -6.44 0.76
CA LEU A 121 8.60 -6.51 -0.33
C LEU A 121 7.47 -5.49 -0.14
N VAL A 122 6.86 -5.41 1.06
CA VAL A 122 5.82 -4.42 1.36
C VAL A 122 6.33 -3.00 1.13
N ARG A 123 7.54 -2.70 1.59
CA ARG A 123 8.17 -1.40 1.36
C ARG A 123 8.29 -1.07 -0.13
N ARG A 124 8.79 -2.02 -0.94
CA ARG A 124 8.95 -1.81 -2.39
C ARG A 124 7.62 -1.67 -3.13
N VAL A 125 6.63 -2.49 -2.78
CA VAL A 125 5.30 -2.43 -3.41
C VAL A 125 4.58 -1.14 -3.02
N LEU A 126 4.67 -0.71 -1.76
CA LEU A 126 4.12 0.58 -1.34
C LEU A 126 4.78 1.73 -2.09
N GLY A 127 6.12 1.76 -2.17
CA GLY A 127 6.84 2.77 -2.95
C GLY A 127 6.43 2.79 -4.43
N ALA A 128 6.24 1.62 -5.05
CA ALA A 128 5.73 1.53 -6.42
C ALA A 128 4.26 2.00 -6.56
N GLN A 129 3.41 1.71 -5.58
CA GLN A 129 2.02 2.19 -5.53
C GLN A 129 1.97 3.71 -5.39
N ILE A 130 2.80 4.30 -4.53
CA ILE A 130 2.91 5.76 -4.38
C ILE A 130 3.40 6.40 -5.69
N ALA A 131 4.43 5.82 -6.31
CA ALA A 131 4.92 6.31 -7.61
C ALA A 131 3.84 6.24 -8.71
N TRP A 132 3.01 5.19 -8.72
CA TRP A 132 1.88 5.07 -9.64
C TRP A 132 0.80 6.12 -9.37
N MET A 133 0.44 6.37 -8.10
CA MET A 133 -0.51 7.42 -7.71
C MET A 133 0.00 8.83 -8.01
N ALA A 134 1.30 9.07 -7.91
CA ALA A 134 1.92 10.36 -8.20
C ALA A 134 1.97 10.69 -9.70
N GLY A 135 1.84 9.68 -10.58
CA GLY A 135 2.02 9.83 -12.02
C GLY A 135 3.46 10.08 -12.42
N GLU A 136 3.70 10.43 -13.69
CA GLU A 136 5.06 10.72 -14.19
C GLU A 136 5.59 12.10 -13.80
N GLU A 137 4.78 12.92 -13.10
CA GLU A 137 5.08 14.34 -12.85
C GLU A 137 6.22 14.59 -11.84
N THR A 138 6.57 13.61 -11.01
CA THR A 138 7.59 13.81 -9.95
C THR A 138 9.03 13.77 -10.45
N LYS A 139 9.32 13.24 -11.65
CA LYS A 139 10.71 13.17 -12.16
C LYS A 139 11.13 14.36 -13.01
N GLU A 140 10.23 15.04 -13.70
CA GLU A 140 10.60 16.21 -14.52
C GLU A 140 11.06 17.42 -13.69
N LYS A 141 10.60 17.56 -12.45
CA LYS A 141 10.95 18.69 -11.58
C LYS A 141 12.40 18.64 -11.05
N GLN A 142 13.04 17.47 -11.02
CA GLN A 142 14.44 17.37 -10.56
C GLN A 142 15.47 17.58 -11.68
N GLN A 143 15.07 17.50 -12.95
CA GLN A 143 16.00 17.66 -14.08
C GLN A 143 15.96 19.05 -14.72
N THR A 144 14.95 19.87 -14.40
CA THR A 144 14.72 21.20 -15.00
C THR A 144 15.26 22.37 -14.17
N THR A 145 15.77 22.14 -12.96
CA THR A 145 16.31 23.22 -12.09
C THR A 145 17.74 23.65 -12.43
N ALA A 146 18.40 22.99 -13.40
CA ALA A 146 19.76 23.34 -13.82
C ALA A 146 19.83 24.28 -15.04
N ASP A 147 18.76 24.43 -15.82
CA ASP A 147 18.78 25.21 -17.07
C ASP A 147 17.46 25.96 -17.29
N LYS A 148 17.59 27.25 -17.63
CA LYS A 148 16.57 28.19 -18.16
C LYS A 148 15.57 28.85 -17.19
N LYS A 149 16.00 30.05 -16.79
CA LYS A 149 15.23 31.30 -16.88
C LYS A 149 14.24 31.32 -18.06
N THR A 150 13.04 31.85 -17.82
CA THR A 150 12.00 32.28 -18.79
C THR A 150 11.03 31.22 -19.34
N SER A 151 9.87 31.07 -18.70
CA SER A 151 8.56 31.21 -19.37
C SER A 151 7.40 31.17 -18.37
N ASN A 152 6.64 32.27 -18.32
CA ASN A 152 5.28 32.33 -17.78
C ASN A 152 4.39 31.30 -18.51
N LYS A 153 3.42 30.72 -17.76
CA LYS A 153 2.14 30.10 -18.20
C LYS A 153 2.03 28.57 -18.04
N SER A 154 1.43 28.12 -16.93
CA SER A 154 0.44 27.01 -16.90
C SER A 154 -0.15 26.77 -15.49
N LYS A 155 -1.29 27.40 -15.18
CA LYS A 155 -2.04 27.18 -13.93
C LYS A 155 -3.08 26.04 -14.04
N THR A 156 -2.98 25.21 -15.09
CA THR A 156 -4.01 24.22 -15.47
C THR A 156 -3.61 22.77 -15.17
N SER A 157 -2.31 22.47 -14.98
CA SER A 157 -1.83 21.09 -14.80
C SER A 157 -2.02 20.52 -13.38
N SER A 158 -2.03 21.36 -12.34
CA SER A 158 -2.13 20.85 -10.96
C SER A 158 -3.47 20.16 -10.66
N LYS A 159 -4.56 20.59 -11.31
CA LYS A 159 -5.89 20.01 -11.10
C LYS A 159 -6.03 18.62 -11.72
N THR A 160 -5.39 18.37 -12.87
CA THR A 160 -5.45 17.06 -13.54
C THR A 160 -4.67 15.99 -12.79
N ALA A 161 -3.61 16.36 -12.08
CA ALA A 161 -2.82 15.44 -11.26
C ALA A 161 -3.59 14.98 -10.01
N ALA A 162 -4.37 15.88 -9.39
CA ALA A 162 -5.16 15.56 -8.20
C ALA A 162 -6.29 14.57 -8.47
N ASP A 163 -6.88 14.62 -9.67
CA ASP A 163 -8.04 13.82 -10.07
C ASP A 163 -7.68 12.60 -10.94
N SER A 164 -6.42 12.15 -10.89
CA SER A 164 -5.97 10.94 -11.59
C SER A 164 -6.73 9.70 -11.12
N ALA A 165 -7.16 8.86 -12.07
CA ALA A 165 -7.79 7.57 -11.78
C ALA A 165 -6.85 6.67 -10.94
N ALA A 166 -5.55 6.67 -11.24
CA ALA A 166 -4.53 5.97 -10.47
C ALA A 166 -4.47 6.44 -9.01
N ARG A 167 -4.50 7.76 -8.78
CA ARG A 167 -4.51 8.34 -7.43
C ARG A 167 -5.76 7.91 -6.65
N THR A 168 -6.93 8.00 -7.28
CA THR A 168 -8.20 7.65 -6.64
C THR A 168 -8.23 6.16 -6.27
N LEU A 169 -7.92 5.28 -7.23
CA LEU A 169 -7.88 3.83 -7.00
C LEU A 169 -6.80 3.44 -5.98
N GLY A 170 -5.61 4.05 -6.05
CA GLY A 170 -4.53 3.74 -5.14
C GLY A 170 -4.84 4.12 -3.68
N LEU A 171 -5.45 5.28 -3.43
CA LEU A 171 -5.87 5.70 -2.09
C LEU A 171 -7.01 4.82 -1.56
N GLU A 172 -7.97 4.46 -2.42
CA GLU A 172 -9.05 3.52 -2.07
C GLU A 172 -8.49 2.17 -1.61
N ILE A 173 -7.48 1.63 -2.32
CA ILE A 173 -6.84 0.37 -1.97
C ILE A 173 -6.14 0.45 -0.61
N LEU A 174 -5.41 1.55 -0.33
CA LEU A 174 -4.75 1.74 0.97
C LEU A 174 -5.78 1.82 2.11
N ALA A 175 -6.89 2.54 1.88
CA ALA A 175 -7.98 2.67 2.84
C ALA A 175 -8.76 1.36 3.08
N GLN A 176 -8.91 0.52 2.06
CA GLN A 176 -9.59 -0.78 2.17
C GLN A 176 -8.72 -1.86 2.81
N TRP A 177 -7.40 -1.78 2.62
CA TRP A 177 -6.45 -2.78 3.11
C TRP A 177 -5.59 -2.27 4.26
N PRO A 178 -4.29 -1.95 4.10
CA PRO A 178 -3.42 -1.83 5.28
C PRO A 178 -3.86 -0.72 6.24
N LEU A 179 -4.56 0.32 5.76
CA LEU A 179 -5.03 1.45 6.57
C LEU A 179 -6.54 1.42 6.84
N ASN A 180 -7.17 0.24 6.74
CA ASN A 180 -8.58 0.07 7.07
C ASN A 180 -8.81 0.25 8.59
N VAL A 181 -9.76 1.13 8.93
CA VAL A 181 -10.05 1.50 10.32
C VAL A 181 -10.66 0.37 11.14
N ASP A 182 -11.39 -0.53 10.48
CA ASP A 182 -12.10 -1.65 11.13
C ASP A 182 -11.19 -2.88 11.31
N GLY A 183 -10.03 -2.90 10.63
CA GLY A 183 -9.12 -4.05 10.65
C GLY A 183 -9.66 -5.27 9.88
N GLU A 184 -10.68 -5.08 9.04
CA GLU A 184 -11.27 -6.10 8.17
C GLU A 184 -11.50 -5.54 6.76
N ALA A 185 -11.07 -6.29 5.74
CA ALA A 185 -11.31 -5.98 4.33
C ALA A 185 -12.41 -6.88 3.76
N GLU A 186 -13.36 -6.30 3.02
CA GLU A 186 -14.32 -7.09 2.25
C GLU A 186 -13.60 -7.82 1.10
N VAL A 187 -13.89 -9.11 0.95
CA VAL A 187 -13.33 -9.94 -0.12
C VAL A 187 -14.44 -10.34 -1.07
N GLU A 188 -14.23 -10.13 -2.37
CA GLU A 188 -15.19 -10.63 -3.36
C GLU A 188 -15.35 -12.15 -3.21
N PRO A 189 -16.59 -12.67 -3.12
CA PRO A 189 -16.79 -14.11 -3.04
C PRO A 189 -16.19 -14.76 -4.29
N ALA A 190 -15.45 -15.84 -4.09
CA ALA A 190 -14.96 -16.64 -5.21
C ALA A 190 -16.13 -16.96 -6.14
N PRO A 191 -15.96 -16.89 -7.48
CA PRO A 191 -17.01 -17.26 -8.40
C PRO A 191 -17.42 -18.68 -8.04
N SER A 192 -18.67 -18.85 -7.60
CA SER A 192 -19.21 -20.16 -7.26
C SER A 192 -18.97 -21.04 -8.48
N ALA A 193 -18.16 -22.09 -8.33
CA ALA A 193 -18.08 -23.15 -9.31
C ALA A 193 -19.53 -23.56 -9.56
N SER A 194 -20.03 -23.31 -10.78
CA SER A 194 -21.33 -23.81 -11.21
C SER A 194 -21.33 -25.30 -10.91
N GLY A 195 -22.13 -25.70 -9.92
CA GLY A 195 -22.23 -27.08 -9.50
C GLY A 195 -22.73 -27.91 -10.67
N GLU A 196 -21.82 -28.61 -11.32
CA GLU A 196 -22.14 -29.90 -11.93
C GLU A 196 -22.33 -30.85 -10.76
N GLY A 197 -23.58 -30.99 -10.32
CA GLY A 197 -23.95 -31.73 -9.13
C GLY A 197 -25.42 -32.14 -9.21
N ASP A 198 -25.63 -33.21 -9.98
CA ASP A 198 -26.62 -34.27 -9.75
C ASP A 198 -28.09 -33.86 -9.66
N GLU A 199 -28.83 -34.10 -10.76
CA GLU A 199 -30.29 -34.20 -10.77
C GLU A 199 -30.71 -35.44 -9.97
N GLY A 200 -30.83 -35.28 -8.65
CA GLY A 200 -31.50 -36.23 -7.76
C GLY A 200 -32.88 -35.70 -7.38
N ASP A 201 -33.93 -36.37 -7.86
CA ASP A 201 -35.32 -36.13 -7.49
C ASP A 201 -35.52 -36.25 -5.96
N GLU A 202 -35.82 -35.15 -5.27
CA GLU A 202 -36.47 -35.19 -3.95
C GLU A 202 -37.58 -34.14 -3.85
N GLU A 203 -38.83 -34.62 -3.82
CA GLU A 203 -40.02 -33.89 -3.39
C GLU A 203 -39.88 -33.46 -1.92
N VAL A 204 -39.68 -32.17 -1.62
CA VAL A 204 -39.91 -31.64 -0.26
C VAL A 204 -40.53 -30.24 -0.28
N SER A 205 -41.73 -30.20 0.31
CA SER A 205 -42.63 -29.10 0.69
C SER A 205 -42.10 -27.65 0.70
N GLU A 206 -42.88 -26.76 0.06
CA GLU A 206 -42.76 -25.30 0.15
C GLU A 206 -43.05 -24.77 1.56
N ARG A 207 -42.04 -24.14 2.18
CA ARG A 207 -42.22 -23.10 3.21
C ARG A 207 -41.43 -21.86 2.80
N PRO A 208 -41.99 -20.64 2.90
CA PRO A 208 -41.29 -19.43 2.50
C PRO A 208 -40.23 -19.09 3.55
N ARG A 209 -38.96 -19.42 3.28
CA ARG A 209 -37.83 -18.98 4.11
C ARG A 209 -37.53 -17.51 3.79
N LYS A 210 -37.63 -16.63 4.81
CA LYS A 210 -37.12 -15.25 4.77
C LYS A 210 -35.68 -15.27 4.23
N LYS A 211 -35.42 -14.58 3.12
CA LYS A 211 -34.07 -14.42 2.55
C LYS A 211 -33.19 -13.68 3.57
N SER A 212 -32.38 -14.40 4.34
CA SER A 212 -31.29 -13.78 5.10
C SER A 212 -30.29 -13.23 4.08
N ARG A 213 -30.02 -11.92 4.10
CA ARG A 213 -28.97 -11.30 3.27
C ARG A 213 -27.66 -12.02 3.59
N LYS A 214 -27.10 -12.76 2.63
CA LYS A 214 -25.85 -13.51 2.79
C LYS A 214 -24.76 -12.49 3.13
N ALA A 215 -24.12 -12.62 4.29
CA ALA A 215 -23.05 -11.72 4.72
C ALA A 215 -21.91 -11.76 3.70
N VAL A 216 -21.36 -10.59 3.37
CA VAL A 216 -20.17 -10.46 2.51
C VAL A 216 -18.98 -11.04 3.29
N PRO A 217 -18.19 -11.96 2.71
CA PRO A 217 -17.04 -12.51 3.41
C PRO A 217 -15.98 -11.42 3.63
N THR A 218 -15.49 -11.31 4.85
CA THR A 218 -14.41 -10.38 5.23
C THR A 218 -13.11 -11.14 5.51
N MET A 219 -11.99 -10.44 5.40
CA MET A 219 -10.65 -10.91 5.76
C MET A 219 -10.06 -10.00 6.82
N HIS A 220 -9.58 -10.59 7.91
CA HIS A 220 -8.86 -9.87 8.95
C HIS A 220 -7.53 -9.32 8.41
N ILE A 221 -7.24 -8.06 8.72
CA ILE A 221 -5.97 -7.40 8.41
C ILE A 221 -5.06 -7.46 9.65
N PRO A 222 -3.92 -8.15 9.57
CA PRO A 222 -3.03 -8.30 10.71
C PRO A 222 -2.43 -6.98 11.19
N VAL A 223 -2.47 -6.74 12.49
CA VAL A 223 -1.93 -5.52 13.15
C VAL A 223 -0.48 -5.22 12.74
N GLY A 224 0.37 -6.24 12.63
CA GLY A 224 1.77 -6.08 12.23
C GLY A 224 1.95 -5.54 10.80
N LEU A 225 1.05 -5.88 9.87
CA LEU A 225 1.08 -5.36 8.50
C LEU A 225 0.73 -3.88 8.49
N THR A 226 -0.32 -3.49 9.20
CA THR A 226 -0.74 -2.09 9.33
C THR A 226 0.36 -1.24 9.98
N MET A 227 0.95 -1.69 11.10
CA MET A 227 2.03 -0.95 11.76
C MET A 227 3.23 -0.76 10.82
N HIS A 228 3.64 -1.80 10.09
CA HIS A 228 4.74 -1.66 9.13
C HIS A 228 4.44 -0.63 8.05
N VAL A 229 3.22 -0.61 7.50
CA VAL A 229 2.85 0.41 6.50
C VAL A 229 2.86 1.82 7.09
N VAL A 230 2.39 1.98 8.33
CA VAL A 230 2.44 3.25 9.07
C VAL A 230 3.89 3.69 9.35
N ASP A 231 4.79 2.76 9.63
CA ASP A 231 6.20 3.06 9.92
C ASP A 231 6.97 3.51 8.67
N ILE A 232 6.54 3.13 7.46
CA ILE A 232 7.33 3.32 6.23
C ILE A 232 6.71 4.29 5.20
N TRP A 233 5.46 4.73 5.37
CA TRP A 233 4.79 5.53 4.33
C TRP A 233 5.46 6.90 4.11
N VAL A 234 5.97 7.53 5.18
CA VAL A 234 6.67 8.82 5.10
C VAL A 234 7.96 8.66 4.29
N ASP A 235 8.76 7.62 4.60
CA ASP A 235 9.99 7.30 3.85
C ASP A 235 9.72 7.11 2.35
N GLU A 236 8.69 6.33 2.01
CA GLU A 236 8.39 6.05 0.61
C GLU A 236 7.79 7.27 -0.09
N ALA A 237 7.04 8.12 0.61
CA ALA A 237 6.55 9.40 0.07
C ALA A 237 7.70 10.41 -0.17
N GLU A 238 8.63 10.52 0.78
CA GLU A 238 9.85 11.33 0.67
C GLU A 238 10.69 10.89 -0.53
N LYS A 239 10.88 9.58 -0.69
CA LYS A 239 11.61 9.00 -1.81
C LYS A 239 10.98 9.30 -3.18
N GLN A 240 9.66 9.50 -3.24
CA GLN A 240 8.97 9.96 -4.44
C GLN A 240 8.98 11.48 -4.62
N GLY A 241 9.64 12.24 -3.73
CA GLY A 241 9.70 13.70 -3.77
C GLY A 241 8.39 14.39 -3.38
N LEU A 242 7.48 13.70 -2.69
CA LEU A 242 6.15 14.22 -2.35
C LEU A 242 6.15 15.16 -1.12
N LEU A 243 7.23 15.17 -0.34
CA LEU A 243 7.36 15.98 0.88
C LEU A 243 8.15 17.29 0.65
N ALA A 244 8.60 17.55 -0.57
CA ALA A 244 9.31 18.80 -0.89
C ALA A 244 8.29 19.96 -1.00
N THR A 245 8.36 20.91 -0.07
CA THR A 245 7.75 22.23 -0.23
C THR A 245 8.54 22.97 -1.31
N SER A 246 7.90 23.49 -2.35
CA SER A 246 8.61 24.30 -3.34
C SER A 246 9.28 25.48 -2.63
N GLU A 247 10.61 25.45 -2.53
CA GLU A 247 11.45 26.48 -1.88
C GLU A 247 11.32 27.88 -2.53
N SER A 248 10.47 28.02 -3.56
CA SER A 248 10.32 29.22 -4.38
C SER A 248 9.26 30.22 -3.89
N SER A 249 8.71 30.07 -2.68
CA SER A 249 7.69 30.99 -2.18
C SER A 249 7.83 31.17 -0.67
N GLU A 250 8.67 32.12 -0.26
CA GLU A 250 8.80 32.63 1.11
C GLU A 250 7.52 33.35 1.63
N GLU A 251 6.37 33.15 0.98
CA GLU A 251 5.10 33.77 1.32
C GLU A 251 4.10 32.69 1.75
N GLN A 252 3.97 32.52 3.07
CA GLN A 252 2.99 31.70 3.78
C GLN A 252 3.03 30.19 3.46
N SER A 253 3.32 29.41 4.50
CA SER A 253 3.24 27.95 4.58
C SER A 253 1.79 27.45 4.42
N VAL A 254 1.16 27.71 3.28
CA VAL A 254 -0.14 27.17 2.94
C VAL A 254 0.05 25.69 2.66
N VAL A 255 -0.38 24.86 3.60
CA VAL A 255 -0.38 23.40 3.44
C VAL A 255 -1.20 23.05 2.20
N ASP A 256 -0.58 22.42 1.20
CA ASP A 256 -1.29 21.94 0.02
C ASP A 256 -2.12 20.70 0.37
N THR A 257 -3.36 20.95 0.78
CA THR A 257 -4.34 19.90 1.11
C THR A 257 -4.74 19.07 -0.12
N SER A 258 -4.41 19.53 -1.33
CA SER A 258 -4.65 18.79 -2.57
C SER A 258 -3.52 17.83 -2.91
N SER A 259 -2.39 17.86 -2.19
CA SER A 259 -1.24 16.99 -2.43
C SER A 259 -1.56 15.51 -2.12
N LEU A 260 -0.85 14.59 -2.79
CA LEU A 260 -0.95 13.15 -2.52
C LEU A 260 -0.46 12.82 -1.10
N ALA A 261 0.60 13.48 -0.64
CA ALA A 261 1.12 13.30 0.73
C ALA A 261 0.07 13.66 1.78
N TYR A 262 -0.64 14.78 1.60
CA TYR A 262 -1.74 15.16 2.50
C TYR A 262 -2.88 14.14 2.47
N ALA A 263 -3.27 13.64 1.29
CA ALA A 263 -4.30 12.61 1.17
C ALA A 263 -3.93 11.29 1.86
N MET A 264 -2.67 10.89 1.82
CA MET A 264 -2.17 9.72 2.57
C MET A 264 -2.15 9.99 4.07
N ASN A 265 -1.70 11.17 4.50
CA ASN A 265 -1.74 11.60 5.90
C ASN A 265 -3.15 11.52 6.47
N GLU A 266 -4.17 11.97 5.72
CA GLU A 266 -5.57 11.86 6.11
C GLU A 266 -6.05 10.41 6.36
N LEU A 267 -5.51 9.43 5.63
CA LEU A 267 -5.79 8.01 5.93
C LEU A 267 -5.21 7.62 7.29
N VAL A 268 -3.98 8.06 7.59
CA VAL A 268 -3.30 7.78 8.87
C VAL A 268 -3.97 8.51 10.04
N VAL A 269 -4.43 9.76 9.84
CA VAL A 269 -5.24 10.51 10.83
C VAL A 269 -6.53 9.76 11.15
N LYS A 270 -7.26 9.32 10.13
CA LYS A 270 -8.49 8.53 10.31
C LYS A 270 -8.22 7.23 11.04
N LEU A 271 -7.12 6.55 10.70
CA LEU A 271 -6.69 5.32 11.36
C LEU A 271 -6.37 5.56 12.84
N ALA A 272 -5.59 6.59 13.16
CA ALA A 272 -5.22 6.98 14.53
C ALA A 272 -6.45 7.32 15.40
N ALA A 273 -7.48 7.92 14.80
CA ALA A 273 -8.70 8.29 15.50
C ALA A 273 -9.63 7.10 15.76
N LYS A 274 -9.78 6.19 14.78
CA LYS A 274 -10.87 5.20 14.77
C LYS A 274 -10.47 3.77 15.06
N THR A 275 -9.20 3.40 14.91
CA THR A 275 -8.77 2.01 15.09
C THR A 275 -9.09 1.48 16.49
N THR A 276 -9.50 0.21 16.57
CA THR A 276 -9.70 -0.48 17.85
C THR A 276 -8.40 -0.99 18.45
N ALA A 277 -7.34 -1.16 17.64
CA ALA A 277 -6.05 -1.70 18.07
C ALA A 277 -5.16 -0.62 18.73
N PRO A 278 -4.80 -0.74 20.02
CA PRO A 278 -3.98 0.27 20.71
C PRO A 278 -2.59 0.47 20.08
N ALA A 279 -1.93 -0.61 19.66
CA ALA A 279 -0.60 -0.54 19.05
C ALA A 279 -0.61 0.24 17.72
N VAL A 280 -1.62 0.00 16.87
CA VAL A 280 -1.82 0.78 15.64
C VAL A 280 -2.06 2.24 15.97
N ARG A 281 -2.95 2.52 16.94
CA ARG A 281 -3.27 3.88 17.37
C ARG A 281 -2.03 4.66 17.80
N GLN A 282 -1.17 4.03 18.61
CA GLN A 282 0.08 4.62 19.07
C GLN A 282 1.02 4.90 17.90
N ARG A 283 1.31 3.89 17.07
CA ARG A 283 2.20 4.04 15.91
C ARG A 283 1.72 5.09 14.92
N SER A 284 0.41 5.13 14.65
CA SER A 284 -0.16 6.15 13.78
C SER A 284 0.00 7.55 14.35
N ARG A 285 -0.14 7.75 15.67
CA ARG A 285 0.11 9.06 16.29
C ARG A 285 1.58 9.47 16.20
N GLU A 286 2.50 8.55 16.47
CA GLU A 286 3.95 8.78 16.33
C GLU A 286 4.30 9.18 14.89
N ALA A 287 3.79 8.44 13.90
CA ALA A 287 4.03 8.74 12.48
C ALA A 287 3.46 10.09 12.02
N LEU A 288 2.37 10.58 12.62
CA LEU A 288 1.79 11.89 12.30
C LEU A 288 2.62 13.06 12.84
N THR A 289 3.54 12.81 13.78
CA THR A 289 4.46 13.81 14.33
C THR A 289 5.82 13.87 13.61
N ASP A 290 5.99 13.13 12.51
CA ASP A 290 7.23 13.11 11.72
C ASP A 290 7.55 14.52 11.19
N ASP A 291 8.77 14.99 11.46
CA ASP A 291 9.27 16.34 11.18
C ASP A 291 9.45 16.62 9.68
N ARG A 292 9.60 15.57 8.87
CA ARG A 292 9.72 15.69 7.40
C ARG A 292 8.42 16.14 6.76
N LEU A 293 7.27 15.95 7.41
CA LEU A 293 5.95 16.31 6.91
C LEU A 293 5.83 17.84 6.77
N PRO A 294 5.42 18.37 5.59
CA PRO A 294 5.39 19.81 5.33
C PRO A 294 4.62 20.64 6.37
N TRP A 295 3.54 20.08 6.93
CA TRP A 295 2.70 20.75 7.93
C TRP A 295 3.25 20.71 9.36
N ASN A 296 4.31 19.94 9.63
CA ASN A 296 4.96 19.87 10.94
C ASN A 296 6.19 20.80 11.03
N ARG A 297 6.76 21.23 9.90
CA ARG A 297 8.00 22.05 9.88
C ARG A 297 7.85 23.40 10.59
N SER A 298 6.72 24.08 10.40
CA SER A 298 6.47 25.37 11.06
C SER A 298 6.31 25.24 12.59
N ALA A 299 5.98 24.05 13.10
CA ALA A 299 5.94 23.80 14.54
C ALA A 299 7.36 23.58 15.13
N ALA A 300 8.28 23.02 14.34
CA ALA A 300 9.66 22.79 14.77
C ALA A 300 10.49 24.08 14.83
N GLU A 301 10.28 25.00 13.88
CA GLU A 301 11.00 26.29 13.84
C GLU A 301 10.56 27.24 14.98
N GLY A 302 9.33 27.12 15.49
CA GLY A 302 8.81 27.96 16.58
C GLY A 302 9.25 27.56 18.00
N GLN A 303 9.89 26.41 18.18
CA GLN A 303 10.25 25.87 19.51
C GLN A 303 11.75 25.99 19.82
N ALA A 304 12.60 26.37 18.86
CA ALA A 304 14.06 26.35 19.01
C ALA A 304 14.67 27.62 19.66
N ASP A 305 13.92 28.71 19.82
CA ASP A 305 14.44 30.02 20.29
C ASP A 305 14.01 30.42 21.72
N GLY A 306 13.71 29.44 22.59
CA GLY A 306 13.14 29.68 23.92
C GLY A 306 14.05 29.44 25.13
N ASP A 307 15.35 29.19 24.95
CA ASP A 307 16.29 29.02 26.07
C ASP A 307 17.04 30.34 26.35
N GLY A 308 16.34 31.23 27.05
CA GLY A 308 16.80 32.56 27.43
C GLY A 308 16.23 32.92 28.80
N ASP A 309 16.93 32.43 29.83
CA ASP A 309 17.20 33.12 31.09
C ASP A 309 16.08 34.03 31.64
N ASP A 310 15.23 33.50 32.51
CA ASP A 310 14.44 34.32 33.45
C ASP A 310 14.61 33.79 34.88
N ASP A 311 15.55 34.44 35.55
CA ASP A 311 15.86 34.46 36.97
C ASP A 311 14.68 35.01 37.82
N LYS A 312 14.59 34.51 39.06
CA LYS A 312 13.81 34.98 40.23
C LYS A 312 12.28 34.81 40.27
N GLY A 313 11.88 33.82 41.08
CA GLY A 313 10.55 33.71 41.67
C GLY A 313 10.55 32.85 42.93
N ASP A 314 11.13 33.36 44.00
CA ASP A 314 11.11 32.78 45.35
C ASP A 314 9.68 32.62 45.88
N LYS A 315 9.26 31.39 46.27
CA LYS A 315 8.36 31.09 47.41
C LYS A 315 7.97 29.61 47.54
N ALA A 316 8.36 29.08 48.69
CA ALA A 316 7.56 28.27 49.63
C ALA A 316 7.24 26.79 49.31
N ASN A 317 7.91 25.95 50.09
CA ASN A 317 7.39 24.79 50.84
C ASN A 317 6.70 23.65 50.07
N GLY A 318 7.46 22.56 49.91
CA GLY A 318 6.96 21.25 49.54
C GLY A 318 7.95 20.16 49.94
N ASP A 319 8.06 19.95 51.26
CA ASP A 319 8.72 18.84 51.92
C ASP A 319 8.11 17.50 51.46
N TRP A 320 8.93 16.62 50.89
CA TRP A 320 8.62 15.20 50.65
C TRP A 320 9.91 14.40 50.81
N ASP A 321 10.22 14.09 52.06
CA ASP A 321 11.23 13.11 52.49
C ASP A 321 10.63 11.69 52.45
N GLY A 322 11.37 10.71 51.94
CA GLY A 322 10.86 9.35 51.84
C GLY A 322 11.80 8.32 51.19
N PHE A 323 12.50 7.60 52.07
CA PHE A 323 13.17 6.31 51.92
C PHE A 323 14.60 6.25 51.38
N THR A 324 15.52 6.20 52.35
CA THR A 324 16.74 5.39 52.31
C THR A 324 16.56 4.20 53.27
N ASP A 325 16.74 3.00 52.75
CA ASP A 325 17.44 1.84 53.35
C ASP A 325 17.83 0.90 52.19
#